data_AF-A0A512J7V9-F1
#
_entry.id   AF-A0A512J7V9-F1
#
_cell.length_a   1.000
_cell.length_b   1.000
_cell.length_c   1.000
_cell.angle_alpha   90.00
_cell.angle_beta   90.00
_cell.angle_gamma   90.00
#
_symmetry.space_group_name_H-M   'P 1'
#
loop_
_entity.id
_entity.type
_entity.pdbx_description
1 polymer ?
#
loop_
_entity_poly.entity_id
_entity_poly.type
_entity_poly.pdbx_seq_one_letter_code
_entity_poly.pdbx_strand_id
1 'polypeptide(L)'
;MSALAPSEARALAVRLLSRHGFLPQAENARGDTLYLAHPDEDWLLRVSNHARTAKQRARRRDILTSLVIREPRTPAQVEALVAAALRDFAAERRRRADQPSAGESRK
;
A
#
# COMPACT_ATOMS: atom_id res chain seq x y z
N MET A 1 5.78 -4.24 25.46
CA MET A 1 4.63 -3.98 24.57
C MET A 1 4.15 -5.30 23.99
N SER A 2 2.85 -5.61 24.06
CA SER A 2 2.31 -6.87 23.53
C SER A 2 2.24 -6.85 22.00
N ALA A 3 2.39 -8.03 21.39
CA ALA A 3 2.19 -8.20 19.96
C ALA A 3 0.69 -8.22 19.64
N LEU A 4 0.30 -7.50 18.59
CA LEU A 4 -1.04 -7.51 18.04
C LEU A 4 -1.22 -8.74 17.14
N ALA A 5 -2.43 -9.30 17.11
CA ALA A 5 -2.76 -10.31 16.10
C ALA A 5 -2.60 -9.72 14.69
N PRO A 6 -2.35 -10.54 13.65
CA PRO A 6 -2.12 -10.03 12.29
C PRO A 6 -3.24 -9.12 11.76
N SER A 7 -4.51 -9.41 12.08
CA SER A 7 -5.66 -8.57 11.71
C SER A 7 -5.64 -7.22 12.41
N GLU A 8 -5.37 -7.18 13.71
CA GLU A 8 -5.26 -5.95 14.50
C GLU A 8 -4.06 -5.11 14.05
N ALA A 9 -2.94 -5.74 13.71
CA ALA A 9 -1.78 -5.07 13.16
C ALA A 9 -2.07 -4.43 11.79
N ARG A 10 -2.84 -5.10 10.92
CA ARG A 10 -3.33 -4.49 9.66
C ARG A 10 -4.30 -3.34 9.91
N ALA A 11 -5.23 -3.48 10.85
CA ALA A 11 -6.15 -2.40 11.22
C ALA A 11 -5.40 -1.18 11.77
N LEU A 12 -4.37 -1.41 12.59
CA LEU A 12 -3.48 -0.34 13.06
C LEU A 12 -2.74 0.33 11.90
N ALA A 13 -2.21 -0.45 10.96
CA ALA A 13 -1.53 0.10 9.78
C ALA A 13 -2.46 1.00 8.95
N VAL A 14 -3.71 0.57 8.72
CA VAL A 14 -4.73 1.36 8.02
C VAL A 14 -5.01 2.67 8.76
N ARG A 15 -5.21 2.61 10.09
CA ARG A 15 -5.44 3.81 10.91
C ARG A 15 -4.27 4.80 10.86
N LEU A 16 -3.04 4.31 10.85
CA LEU A 16 -1.85 5.15 10.73
C LEU A 16 -1.76 5.77 9.33
N LEU A 17 -1.99 5.00 8.27
CA LEU A 17 -2.02 5.48 6.90
C LEU A 17 -3.09 6.55 6.67
N SER A 18 -4.26 6.44 7.30
CA SER A 18 -5.30 7.47 7.22
C SER A 18 -4.91 8.81 7.84
N ARG A 19 -4.00 8.81 8.83
CA ARG A 19 -3.41 10.07 9.34
C ARG A 19 -2.51 10.77 8.32
N HIS A 20 -2.06 10.03 7.30
CA HIS A 20 -1.30 10.54 6.16
C HIS A 20 -2.18 10.76 4.92
N GLY A 21 -3.52 10.81 5.08
CA GLY A 21 -4.45 11.11 3.98
C GLY A 21 -4.85 9.90 3.13
N PHE A 22 -4.36 8.68 3.43
CA PHE A 22 -4.78 7.48 2.71
C PHE A 22 -6.12 6.94 3.24
N LEU A 23 -7.14 6.96 2.40
CA LEU A 23 -8.49 6.51 2.74
C LEU A 23 -8.81 5.16 2.08
N PRO A 24 -9.51 4.25 2.78
CA PRO A 24 -9.99 3.00 2.18
C PRO A 24 -10.89 3.28 0.97
N GLN A 25 -10.55 2.70 -0.18
CA GLN A 25 -11.35 2.79 -1.41
C GLN A 25 -12.05 1.47 -1.73
N ALA A 26 -11.40 0.34 -1.46
CA ALA A 26 -11.95 -0.97 -1.71
C ALA A 26 -11.37 -2.02 -0.76
N GLU A 27 -12.14 -3.06 -0.51
CA GLU A 27 -11.77 -4.23 0.27
C GLU A 27 -12.11 -5.50 -0.52
N ASN A 28 -11.35 -6.57 -0.32
CA ASN A 28 -11.73 -7.86 -0.88
C ASN A 28 -12.79 -8.57 -0.04
N ALA A 29 -13.50 -9.54 -0.62
CA ALA A 29 -14.56 -10.27 0.08
C ALA A 29 -14.09 -11.02 1.35
N ARG A 30 -12.78 -11.29 1.49
CA ARG A 30 -12.20 -11.98 2.66
C ARG A 30 -11.78 -11.04 3.79
N GLY A 31 -11.82 -9.73 3.56
CA GLY A 31 -11.40 -8.70 4.51
C GLY A 31 -9.92 -8.74 4.91
N ASP A 32 -9.09 -9.39 4.10
CA ASP A 32 -7.65 -9.52 4.37
C ASP A 32 -6.80 -8.62 3.48
N THR A 33 -7.43 -7.90 2.55
CA THR A 33 -6.78 -6.97 1.63
C THR A 33 -7.61 -5.70 1.47
N LEU A 34 -7.00 -4.56 1.81
CA LEU A 34 -7.54 -3.22 1.66
C LEU A 34 -6.70 -2.43 0.67
N TYR A 35 -7.37 -1.67 -0.18
CA TYR A 35 -6.78 -0.72 -1.11
C TYR A 35 -7.10 0.68 -0.60
N LEU A 36 -6.04 1.48 -0.39
CA LEU A 36 -6.14 2.85 0.07
C LEU A 36 -5.69 3.80 -1.04
N ALA A 37 -6.41 4.89 -1.20
CA ALA A 37 -6.09 5.98 -2.11
C ALA A 37 -5.81 7.26 -1.34
N HIS A 38 -4.94 8.10 -1.88
CA HIS A 38 -4.76 9.48 -1.43
C HIS A 38 -5.53 10.38 -2.41
N PRO A 39 -6.29 11.40 -1.95
CA PRO A 39 -7.14 12.21 -2.83
C PRO A 39 -6.36 12.94 -3.94
N ASP A 40 -5.09 13.27 -3.66
CA ASP A 40 -4.21 13.96 -4.61
C ASP A 40 -3.38 13.01 -5.50
N GLU A 41 -3.65 11.69 -5.47
CA GLU A 41 -2.85 10.68 -6.15
C GLU A 41 -3.72 9.69 -6.93
N ASP A 42 -3.36 9.38 -8.17
CA ASP A 42 -4.05 8.37 -8.99
C ASP A 42 -3.72 6.92 -8.59
N TRP A 43 -2.85 6.75 -7.59
CA TRP A 43 -2.19 5.50 -7.27
C TRP A 43 -2.63 4.94 -5.92
N LEU A 44 -2.66 3.61 -5.84
CA LEU A 44 -3.11 2.88 -4.65
C LEU A 44 -1.95 2.37 -3.80
N LEU A 45 -2.16 2.40 -2.49
CA LEU A 45 -1.39 1.66 -1.49
C LEU A 45 -2.24 0.49 -1.01
N ARG A 46 -1.68 -0.72 -1.05
CA ARG A 46 -2.39 -1.93 -0.62
C ARG A 46 -1.89 -2.41 0.74
N VAL A 47 -2.80 -2.72 1.65
CA VAL A 47 -2.51 -3.43 2.92
C VAL A 47 -3.07 -4.85 2.82
N SER A 48 -2.26 -5.88 3.06
CA SER A 48 -2.69 -7.27 2.86
C SER A 48 -1.98 -8.27 3.79
N ASN A 49 -2.47 -9.51 3.88
CA ASN A 49 -1.78 -10.63 4.54
C ASN A 49 -0.86 -11.42 3.59
N HIS A 50 -0.82 -11.11 2.29
CA HIS A 50 0.00 -11.83 1.33
C HIS A 50 0.71 -10.90 0.33
N ALA A 51 1.85 -11.36 -0.19
CA ALA A 51 2.55 -10.67 -1.27
C ALA A 51 1.84 -10.90 -2.61
N ARG A 52 1.92 -9.92 -3.52
CA ARG A 52 1.48 -10.13 -4.91
C ARG A 52 2.46 -11.05 -5.62
N THR A 53 1.97 -11.94 -6.47
CA THR A 53 2.79 -12.67 -7.44
C THR A 53 3.24 -11.74 -8.57
N ALA A 54 4.26 -12.13 -9.35
CA ALA A 54 4.71 -11.38 -10.52
C ALA A 54 3.55 -11.14 -11.52
N LYS A 55 2.73 -12.18 -11.77
CA LYS A 55 1.53 -12.10 -12.61
C LYS A 55 0.52 -11.07 -12.09
N GLN A 56 0.30 -11.01 -10.77
CA GLN A 56 -0.60 -10.01 -10.16
C GLN A 56 -0.04 -8.59 -10.24
N ARG A 57 1.28 -8.41 -10.06
CA ARG A 57 1.94 -7.10 -10.21
C ARG A 57 1.84 -6.58 -11.65
N ALA A 58 2.03 -7.46 -12.63
CA ALA A 58 1.91 -7.09 -14.05
C ALA A 58 0.49 -6.63 -14.45
N ARG A 59 -0.54 -7.22 -13.83
CA ARG A 59 -1.96 -6.92 -14.10
C ARG A 59 -2.47 -5.67 -13.39
N ARG A 60 -2.07 -5.43 -12.14
CA ARG A 60 -2.54 -4.30 -11.32
C ARG A 60 -1.44 -3.27 -11.14
N ARG A 61 -1.29 -2.41 -12.14
CA ARG A 61 -0.25 -1.36 -12.20
C ARG A 61 -0.64 -0.08 -11.45
N ASP A 62 -1.91 0.06 -11.12
CA ASP A 62 -2.52 1.09 -10.28
C ASP A 62 -2.04 1.03 -8.82
N ILE A 63 -1.46 -0.08 -8.37
CA ILE A 63 -0.93 -0.24 -7.00
C ILE A 63 0.58 -0.07 -7.03
N LEU A 64 1.08 1.02 -6.44
CA LEU A 64 2.52 1.31 -6.36
C LEU A 64 3.19 0.52 -5.22
N THR A 65 2.59 0.53 -4.04
CA THR A 65 3.19 -0.10 -2.85
C THR A 65 2.24 -1.10 -2.21
N SER A 66 2.81 -2.16 -1.63
CA SER A 66 2.06 -3.16 -0.87
C SER A 66 2.70 -3.38 0.49
N LEU A 67 1.99 -3.01 1.55
CA LEU A 67 2.33 -3.33 2.93
C LEU A 67 1.72 -4.69 3.28
N VAL A 68 2.56 -5.65 3.65
CA VAL A 68 2.14 -7.03 3.96
C VAL A 68 2.37 -7.32 5.44
N ILE A 69 1.29 -7.61 6.18
CA ILE A 69 1.34 -8.06 7.58
C ILE A 69 0.58 -9.38 7.70
N ARG A 70 1.36 -10.47 7.86
CA ARG A 70 0.86 -11.85 7.97
C ARG A 70 1.11 -12.50 9.34
N GLU A 71 2.01 -11.92 10.12
CA GLU A 71 2.45 -12.39 11.44
C GLU A 71 2.14 -11.34 12.50
N PRO A 72 2.04 -11.73 13.78
CA PRO A 72 1.89 -10.79 14.88
C PRO A 72 2.98 -9.71 14.87
N ARG A 73 2.61 -8.48 15.20
CA ARG A 73 3.53 -7.33 15.24
C ARG A 73 3.26 -6.46 16.45
N THR A 74 4.31 -5.92 17.05
CA THR A 74 4.13 -4.86 18.05
C THR A 74 3.71 -3.57 17.37
N PRO A 75 3.04 -2.63 18.07
CA PRO A 75 2.68 -1.33 17.50
C PRO A 75 3.86 -0.59 16.86
N ALA A 76 5.02 -0.57 17.53
CA ALA A 76 6.23 0.05 17.00
C ALA A 76 6.74 -0.59 15.69
N GLN A 77 6.60 -1.91 15.55
CA GLN A 77 6.91 -2.60 14.29
C GLN A 77 5.92 -2.21 13.18
N VAL A 78 4.63 -2.05 13.51
CA VAL A 78 3.63 -1.58 12.54
C VAL A 78 3.94 -0.16 12.08
N GLU A 79 4.29 0.74 13.00
CA GLU A 79 4.72 2.11 12.68
C GLU A 79 5.92 2.13 11.74
N ALA A 80 6.94 1.32 12.02
CA ALA A 80 8.12 1.21 11.16
C ALA A 80 7.77 0.69 9.74
N LEU A 81 6.86 -0.30 9.65
CA LEU A 81 6.38 -0.83 8.37
C LEU A 81 5.58 0.21 7.59
N VAL A 82 4.74 0.98 8.26
CA VAL A 82 3.98 2.09 7.64
C VAL A 82 4.93 3.17 7.12
N ALA A 83 5.92 3.57 7.92
CA ALA A 83 6.92 4.55 7.50
C ALA A 83 7.73 4.07 6.28
N ALA A 84 8.10 2.78 6.25
CA ALA A 84 8.76 2.20 5.08
C ALA A 84 7.84 2.22 3.84
N ALA A 85 6.58 1.80 3.98
CA ALA A 85 5.64 1.78 2.86
C ALA A 85 5.35 3.18 2.29
N LEU A 86 5.29 4.21 3.14
CA LEU A 86 5.14 5.61 2.69
C LEU A 86 6.36 6.08 1.90
N ARG A 87 7.58 5.75 2.34
CA ARG A 87 8.80 6.06 1.58
C ARG A 87 8.83 5.35 0.23
N ASP A 88 8.48 4.06 0.20
CA ASP A 88 8.44 3.27 -1.04
C ASP A 88 7.39 3.81 -2.01
N PHE A 89 6.21 4.19 -1.50
CA PHE A 89 5.16 4.82 -2.31
C PHE A 89 5.63 6.14 -2.91
N ALA A 90 6.23 7.02 -2.09
CA ALA A 90 6.75 8.30 -2.57
C ALA A 90 7.87 8.13 -3.59
N ALA A 91 8.77 7.16 -3.39
CA ALA A 91 9.86 6.86 -4.31
C ALA A 91 9.33 6.33 -5.66
N GLU A 92 8.40 5.38 -5.64
CA GLU A 92 7.81 4.85 -6.87
C GLU A 92 6.96 5.89 -7.58
N ARG A 93 6.19 6.71 -6.86
CA ARG A 93 5.45 7.84 -7.43
C ARG A 93 6.37 8.78 -8.20
N ARG A 94 7.50 9.19 -7.59
CA ARG A 94 8.51 10.03 -8.26
C ARG A 94 9.04 9.36 -9.52
N ARG A 95 9.41 8.07 -9.46
CA ARG A 95 9.85 7.33 -10.65
C ARG A 95 8.81 7.30 -11.78
N ARG A 96 7.51 7.24 -11.45
CA ARG A 96 6.44 7.29 -12.46
C ARG A 96 6.22 8.68 -13.01
N ALA A 97 6.39 9.72 -12.20
CA ALA A 97 6.34 11.11 -12.68
C ALA A 97 7.56 11.46 -13.56
N ASP A 98 8.75 10.95 -13.20
CA ASP A 98 10.00 11.17 -13.93
C ASP A 98 10.13 10.31 -15.20
N GLN A 99 9.22 9.34 -15.40
CA GLN A 99 9.03 8.65 -16.68
C GLN A 99 7.98 9.44 -17.47
N PRO A 100 8.36 10.44 -18.28
CA PRO A 100 7.42 11.02 -19.22
C PRO A 100 6.88 9.90 -20.08
N SER A 101 5.56 9.88 -20.28
CA SER A 101 4.86 8.97 -21.16
C SER A 101 5.68 8.74 -22.44
N ALA A 102 6.33 7.58 -22.55
CA ALA A 102 6.78 7.04 -23.83
C ALA A 102 5.53 6.58 -24.60
N GLY A 103 4.67 7.54 -24.91
CA GLY A 103 3.27 7.33 -25.27
C GLY A 103 2.64 8.55 -25.94
N GLU A 104 3.44 9.39 -26.60
CA GLU A 104 3.01 10.16 -27.77
C GLU A 104 4.11 10.09 -28.82
N SER A 105 4.39 8.89 -29.36
CA SER A 105 4.88 8.85 -30.74
C SER A 105 3.69 9.09 -31.65
N ARG A 106 3.60 10.36 -32.07
CA ARG A 106 2.63 10.94 -32.98
C ARG A 106 2.97 10.54 -34.42
N LYS A 107 1.92 10.29 -35.22
CA LYS A 107 1.81 10.18 -36.69
C LYS A 107 2.16 8.85 -37.34
#